data_AF-A0A0A6UJD1-F1
#
_entry.id   AF-A0A0A6UJD1-F1
#
_cell.length_a   1.000
_cell.length_b   1.000
_cell.length_c   1.000
_cell.angle_alpha   90.00
_cell.angle_beta   90.00
_cell.angle_gamma   90.00
#
_symmetry.space_group_name_H-M   'P 1'
#
loop_
_entity.id
_entity.type
_entity.pdbx_description
1 polymer ?
#
loop_
_entity_poly.entity_id
_entity_poly.type
_entity_poly.pdbx_seq_one_letter_code
_entity_poly.pdbx_strand_id
1 'polypeptide(L)'
;MTEKREYPPAVLVHSESCPDVEALRRRGTTLIPMITPAIARTHPNGRMHNCYHFTLQSRGVVETVQYPPHQYEESTVVYDDATMPLCAVCMGTHGVLDRLVLPPGVR
;
A
#
# COMPACT_ATOMS: atom_id res chain seq x y z
N MET A 1 21.64 6.44 11.35
CA MET A 1 20.88 7.10 10.27
C MET A 1 20.08 6.01 9.57
N THR A 2 18.77 6.16 9.44
CA THR A 2 17.94 5.19 8.72
C THR A 2 18.16 5.37 7.22
N GLU A 3 18.42 4.27 6.51
CA GLU A 3 18.58 4.29 5.05
C GLU A 3 17.26 4.74 4.40
N LYS A 4 17.36 5.66 3.43
CA LYS A 4 16.22 6.20 2.71
C LYS A 4 15.78 5.19 1.63
N ARG A 5 14.47 4.94 1.49
CA ARG A 5 13.89 3.99 0.52
C ARG A 5 12.69 4.55 -0.24
N GLU A 6 12.48 3.99 -1.42
CA GLU A 6 11.24 4.12 -2.18
C GLU A 6 10.16 3.17 -1.61
N TYR A 7 8.90 3.57 -1.72
CA TYR A 7 7.75 2.80 -1.31
C TYR A 7 6.87 2.47 -2.53
N PRO A 8 6.60 1.18 -2.79
CA PRO A 8 5.61 0.81 -3.80
C PRO A 8 4.20 1.23 -3.35
N PRO A 9 3.20 1.22 -4.25
CA PRO A 9 1.80 1.37 -3.85
C PRO A 9 1.42 0.38 -2.73
N ALA A 10 0.66 0.86 -1.75
CA ALA A 10 0.31 0.07 -0.59
C ALA A 10 -0.53 -1.15 -0.94
N VAL A 11 -0.28 -2.24 -0.23
CA VAL A 11 -1.17 -3.40 -0.24
C VAL A 11 -2.32 -3.19 0.75
N LEU A 12 -3.38 -3.97 0.61
CA LEU A 12 -4.44 -4.07 1.62
C LEU A 12 -4.30 -5.39 2.37
N VAL A 13 -4.33 -5.34 3.70
CA VAL A 13 -4.13 -6.50 4.58
C VAL A 13 -5.46 -6.91 5.19
N HIS A 14 -5.84 -8.16 4.95
CA HIS A 14 -7.06 -8.77 5.45
C HIS A 14 -6.76 -9.83 6.51
N SER A 15 -7.73 -10.11 7.39
CA SER A 15 -7.73 -11.35 8.17
C SER A 15 -7.90 -12.55 7.24
N GLU A 16 -7.31 -13.69 7.57
CA GLU A 16 -7.53 -14.96 6.86
C GLU A 16 -9.02 -15.36 6.87
N SER A 17 -9.79 -14.89 7.86
CA SER A 17 -11.23 -15.13 8.00
C SER A 17 -12.12 -14.05 7.38
N CYS A 18 -11.56 -13.12 6.62
CA CYS A 18 -12.34 -12.03 6.03
C CYS A 18 -13.37 -12.57 5.01
N PRO A 19 -14.65 -12.15 5.08
CA PRO A 19 -15.68 -12.62 4.15
C PRO A 19 -15.38 -12.27 2.69
N ASP A 20 -14.64 -11.18 2.46
CA ASP A 20 -14.32 -10.70 1.12
C ASP A 20 -13.18 -11.49 0.46
N VAL A 21 -12.35 -12.19 1.23
CA VAL A 21 -11.20 -12.97 0.71
C VAL A 21 -11.66 -13.99 -0.33
N GLU A 22 -12.78 -14.67 -0.12
CA GLU A 22 -13.29 -15.65 -1.07
C GLU A 22 -13.87 -14.99 -2.34
N ALA A 23 -14.45 -13.79 -2.21
CA ALA A 23 -14.87 -13.01 -3.36
C ALA A 23 -13.67 -12.52 -4.18
N LEU A 24 -12.60 -12.08 -3.53
CA LEU A 24 -11.35 -11.63 -4.15
C LEU A 24 -10.66 -12.79 -4.89
N ARG A 25 -10.56 -13.98 -4.30
CA ARG A 25 -10.02 -15.18 -4.97
C ARG A 25 -10.79 -15.51 -6.25
N ARG A 26 -12.13 -15.49 -6.18
CA ARG A 26 -12.98 -15.77 -7.35
C ARG A 26 -12.82 -14.75 -8.48
N ARG A 27 -12.42 -13.50 -8.16
CA ARG A 27 -12.10 -12.47 -9.14
C ARG A 27 -10.67 -12.57 -9.70
N GLY A 28 -9.89 -13.56 -9.25
CA GLY A 28 -8.50 -13.74 -9.67
C GLY A 28 -7.52 -12.83 -8.95
N THR A 29 -7.92 -12.18 -7.86
CA THR A 29 -7.00 -11.35 -7.07
C THR A 29 -5.94 -12.23 -6.41
N THR A 30 -4.67 -11.86 -6.57
CA THR A 30 -3.57 -12.56 -5.90
C THR A 30 -3.57 -12.20 -4.41
N LEU A 31 -3.68 -13.23 -3.59
CA LEU A 31 -3.79 -13.14 -2.14
C LEU A 31 -2.66 -13.95 -1.50
N ILE A 32 -1.73 -13.29 -0.81
CA ILE A 32 -0.53 -13.91 -0.25
C ILE A 32 -0.69 -14.01 1.27
N PRO A 33 -0.85 -15.22 1.85
CA PRO A 33 -0.91 -15.40 3.30
C PRO A 33 0.46 -15.18 3.93
N MET A 34 0.53 -14.38 4.99
CA MET A 34 1.77 -14.03 5.67
C MET A 34 1.56 -13.86 7.18
N ILE A 35 2.62 -14.09 7.97
CA ILE A 35 2.59 -13.75 9.40
C ILE A 35 2.68 -12.23 9.57
N THR A 36 1.98 -11.68 10.57
CA THR A 36 1.89 -10.22 10.81
C THR A 36 3.26 -9.51 10.86
N PRO A 37 4.28 -10.03 11.55
CA PRO A 37 5.60 -9.38 11.54
C PRO A 37 6.28 -9.37 10.17
N ALA A 38 6.01 -10.37 9.31
CA ALA A 38 6.55 -10.38 7.95
C ALA A 38 5.84 -9.36 7.06
N ILE A 39 4.52 -9.20 7.23
CA ILE A 39 3.74 -8.17 6.55
C ILE A 39 4.30 -6.78 6.88
N ALA A 40 4.49 -6.46 8.16
CA ALA A 40 5.02 -5.16 8.58
C ALA A 40 6.43 -4.86 8.02
N ARG A 41 7.28 -5.89 7.85
CA ARG A 41 8.62 -5.72 7.28
C ARG A 41 8.62 -5.54 5.76
N THR A 42 7.78 -6.29 5.06
CA THR A 42 7.75 -6.33 3.58
C THR A 42 6.84 -5.27 2.96
N HIS A 43 5.78 -4.91 3.68
CA HIS A 43 4.77 -3.92 3.31
C HIS A 43 4.58 -2.89 4.42
N PRO A 44 5.62 -2.10 4.72
CA PRO A 44 5.63 -1.11 5.80
C PRO A 44 4.56 -0.02 5.65
N ASN A 45 4.15 0.30 4.43
CA ASN A 45 3.05 1.22 4.11
C ASN A 45 1.70 0.51 3.88
N GLY A 46 1.63 -0.80 4.15
CA GLY A 46 0.43 -1.60 3.96
C GLY A 46 -0.73 -1.07 4.80
N ARG A 47 -1.93 -1.04 4.19
CA ARG A 47 -3.14 -0.58 4.87
C ARG A 47 -3.87 -1.77 5.46
N MET A 48 -4.41 -1.60 6.67
CA MET A 48 -5.25 -2.62 7.28
C MET A 48 -6.68 -2.47 6.77
N HIS A 49 -7.28 -3.57 6.31
CA HIS A 49 -8.72 -3.63 6.12
C HIS A 49 -9.40 -3.68 7.49
N ASN A 50 -10.67 -3.25 7.56
CA ASN A 50 -11.44 -3.22 8.81
C ASN A 50 -11.57 -4.59 9.50
N CYS A 51 -11.36 -5.69 8.76
CA CYS A 51 -11.37 -7.06 9.29
C CYS A 51 -10.05 -7.47 9.97
N TYR A 52 -9.00 -6.65 9.92
CA TYR A 52 -7.64 -6.98 10.37
C TYR A 52 -7.08 -5.91 11.29
N HIS A 53 -6.38 -6.34 12.35
CA HIS A 53 -5.61 -5.46 13.21
C HIS A 53 -4.32 -6.17 13.67
N PHE A 54 -3.16 -5.56 13.45
CA PHE A 54 -1.87 -6.24 13.68
C PHE A 54 -1.65 -6.75 15.12
N THR A 55 -2.33 -6.18 16.11
CA THR A 55 -2.27 -6.65 17.51
C THR A 55 -3.19 -7.82 17.83
N LEU A 56 -4.23 -8.06 17.02
CA LEU A 56 -5.25 -9.08 17.27
C LEU A 56 -5.02 -10.35 16.43
N GLN A 57 -4.35 -10.21 15.28
CA GLN A 57 -4.09 -11.31 14.36
C GLN A 57 -2.59 -11.63 14.27
N SER A 58 -2.25 -12.92 14.37
CA SER A 58 -0.88 -13.43 14.14
C SER A 58 -0.53 -13.58 12.66
N ARG A 59 -1.55 -13.65 11.79
CA ARG A 59 -1.47 -13.85 10.34
C ARG A 59 -2.50 -13.01 9.61
N GLY A 60 -2.20 -12.65 8.37
CA GLY A 60 -3.11 -11.98 7.47
C GLY A 60 -2.88 -12.42 6.03
N VAL A 61 -3.71 -11.89 5.14
CA VAL A 61 -3.63 -12.11 3.70
C VAL A 61 -3.41 -10.77 3.03
N VAL A 62 -2.35 -10.69 2.24
CA VAL A 62 -1.97 -9.48 1.50
C VAL A 62 -2.66 -9.47 0.14
N GLU A 63 -3.46 -8.45 -0.10
CA GLU A 63 -4.07 -8.12 -1.38
C GLU A 63 -3.23 -7.06 -2.10
N THR A 64 -2.82 -7.37 -3.34
CA THR A 64 -2.24 -6.35 -4.23
C THR A 64 -3.36 -5.49 -4.81
N VAL A 65 -3.41 -4.21 -4.43
CA VAL A 65 -4.42 -3.27 -4.88
C VAL A 65 -4.02 -2.68 -6.23
N GLN A 66 -4.96 -2.70 -7.19
CA GLN A 66 -4.82 -1.95 -8.43
C GLN A 66 -5.30 -0.51 -8.20
N TYR A 67 -4.35 0.40 -8.04
CA TYR A 67 -4.67 1.82 -8.00
C TYR A 67 -4.86 2.34 -9.43
N PRO A 68 -6.02 2.93 -9.79
CA PRO A 68 -6.17 3.58 -11.08
C PRO A 68 -5.17 4.74 -11.20
N PRO A 69 -4.84 5.19 -12.42
CA PRO A 69 -4.06 6.40 -12.61
C PRO A 69 -4.67 7.56 -11.81
N HIS A 70 -3.85 8.23 -11.02
CA HIS A 70 -4.25 9.34 -10.15
C HIS A 70 -3.14 10.38 -10.09
N GLN A 71 -3.54 11.62 -9.79
CA GLN A 71 -2.58 12.69 -9.52
C GLN A 71 -1.93 12.46 -8.16
N TYR A 72 -0.67 12.88 -8.05
CA TYR A 72 0.01 12.89 -6.77
C TYR A 72 -0.66 13.88 -5.81
N GLU A 73 -0.99 13.40 -4.62
CA GLU A 73 -1.44 14.21 -3.49
C GLU A 73 -0.56 13.88 -2.30
N GLU A 74 0.02 14.88 -1.63
CA GLU A 74 0.94 14.61 -0.52
C GLU A 74 0.20 14.04 0.69
N SER A 75 0.67 12.91 1.22
CA SER A 75 0.13 12.27 2.42
C SER A 75 0.52 13.04 3.68
N THR A 76 -0.40 13.13 4.63
CA THR A 76 -0.11 13.66 5.98
C THR A 76 0.63 12.65 6.87
N VAL A 77 0.72 11.38 6.46
CA VAL A 77 1.45 10.35 7.19
C VAL A 77 2.91 10.37 6.76
N VAL A 78 3.80 10.66 7.71
CA VAL A 78 5.24 10.77 7.48
C VAL A 78 5.94 9.44 7.75
N TYR A 79 6.78 9.03 6.81
CA TYR A 79 7.69 7.89 6.95
C TYR A 79 9.13 8.42 6.91
N ASP A 80 9.82 8.41 8.05
CA ASP A 80 11.15 9.03 8.19
C ASP A 80 12.22 8.39 7.31
N ASP A 81 12.01 7.16 6.90
CA ASP A 81 12.87 6.40 5.99
C ASP A 81 12.44 6.53 4.53
N ALA A 82 11.36 7.25 4.21
CA ALA A 82 10.99 7.51 2.82
C ALA A 82 11.95 8.54 2.19
N THR A 83 12.39 8.26 0.96
CA THR A 83 13.16 9.21 0.11
C THR A 83 12.38 10.50 -0.13
N MET A 84 11.05 10.44 -0.12
CA MET A 84 10.13 11.56 -0.34
C MET A 84 8.76 11.30 0.30
N PRO A 85 7.90 12.33 0.46
CA PRO A 85 6.55 12.14 1.00
C PRO A 85 5.71 11.20 0.13
N LEU A 86 4.97 10.29 0.77
CA LEU A 86 4.09 9.33 0.10
C LEU A 86 2.86 10.02 -0.49
N CYS A 87 2.22 9.37 -1.48
CA CYS A 87 0.94 9.81 -2.02
C CYS A 87 -0.23 9.46 -1.06
N ALA A 88 -1.16 10.39 -0.81
CA ALA A 88 -2.34 10.17 0.02
C ALA A 88 -3.28 9.09 -0.54
N VAL A 89 -3.28 8.88 -1.86
CA VAL A 89 -4.15 7.93 -2.56
C VAL A 89 -3.60 6.51 -2.49
N CYS A 90 -2.38 6.30 -3.02
CA CYS A 90 -1.78 4.96 -3.12
C CYS A 90 -0.75 4.64 -2.03
N MET A 91 -0.36 5.61 -1.20
CA MET A 91 0.67 5.47 -0.17
C MET A 91 2.03 5.00 -0.72
N GLY A 92 2.29 5.18 -2.01
CA GLY A 92 3.61 4.96 -2.62
C GLY A 92 4.37 6.26 -2.81
N THR A 93 5.69 6.18 -2.95
CA THR A 93 6.50 7.29 -3.44
C THR A 93 6.36 7.34 -4.96
N HIS A 94 5.61 8.32 -5.46
CA HIS A 94 5.54 8.62 -6.89
C HIS A 94 6.93 9.05 -7.38
N GLY A 95 7.33 8.68 -8.60
CA GLY A 95 8.61 9.13 -9.13
C GLY A 95 8.66 10.66 -9.29
N VAL A 96 9.85 11.25 -9.43
CA VAL A 96 10.01 12.71 -9.61
C VAL A 96 9.20 13.24 -10.79
N LEU A 97 9.06 12.45 -11.87
CA LEU A 97 8.29 12.81 -13.06
C LEU A 97 6.77 12.85 -12.81
N ASP A 98 6.25 11.99 -11.93
CA ASP A 98 4.81 11.90 -11.63
C ASP A 98 4.32 13.10 -10.78
N ARG A 99 5.24 13.78 -10.08
CA ARG A 99 4.95 15.02 -9.33
C ARG A 99 4.96 16.27 -10.22
N LEU A 100 5.56 16.20 -11.39
CA LEU A 100 5.52 17.31 -12.35
C LEU A 100 4.11 17.35 -12.93
N VAL A 101 3.28 18.25 -12.41
CA VAL A 101 2.05 18.67 -13.07
C VAL A 101 2.45 19.22 -14.43
N LEU A 102 2.31 18.40 -15.48
CA LEU A 102 2.46 18.91 -16.84
C LEU A 102 1.34 19.95 -17.04
N PRO A 103 1.68 21.21 -17.35
CA PRO A 103 0.66 22.20 -17.64
C PRO A 103 -0.20 21.70 -18.82
N PRO A 104 -1.52 22.01 -18.83
CA PRO A 104 -2.38 21.63 -19.93
C PRO A 104 -1.83 22.25 -21.23
N GLY A 105 -1.30 21.40 -22.12
CA GLY A 105 -0.67 21.85 -23.37
C GLY A 105 0.54 21.03 -23.84
N VAL A 106 1.06 20.10 -23.02
CA VAL A 106 2.13 19.20 -23.42
C VAL A 106 1.56 17.79 -23.62
N ARG A 107 1.09 17.49 -24.83
CA ARG A 107 0.82 16.13 -25.34
C ARG A 107 1.28 16.03 -26.78
#